data_AF-A0ABD5VBR2-F1
#
_entry.id   AF-A0ABD5VBR2-F1
#
_cell.length_a   1.000
_cell.length_b   1.000
_cell.length_c   1.000
_cell.angle_alpha   90.00
_cell.angle_beta   90.00
_cell.angle_gamma   90.00
#
_symmetry.space_group_name_H-M   'P 1'
#
loop_
_entity.id
_entity.type
_entity.pdbx_description
1 polymer ?
#
loop_
_entity_poly.entity_id
_entity_poly.type
_entity_poly.pdbx_seq_one_letter_code
_entity_poly.pdbx_strand_id
1 'polypeptide(L)'
;MTDIRGLLTDDDAVSPVIGVILMVAVTVVLSAAIGAFVLDIGNAVTEQQPNAVIEFEFDIASGGGTDDAVILRHNGGDELATSTLRVTVDGAIAWEDGSSVGGFTTGAGTDWNDGVTSGDELRIEEDTANIKESSSVQLVWQEGQRSSIIASTDS
;
A
#
# COMPACT_ATOMS: atom_id res chain seq x y z
N MET A 1 60.46 58.30 -25.51
CA MET A 1 59.03 58.25 -25.85
C MET A 1 58.59 56.80 -25.87
N THR A 2 58.33 56.25 -24.69
CA THR A 2 57.65 54.97 -24.51
C THR A 2 57.43 54.80 -23.01
N ASP A 3 56.19 54.88 -22.57
CA ASP A 3 55.66 53.88 -21.65
C ASP A 3 54.14 53.99 -21.60
N ILE A 4 53.51 53.21 -22.48
CA ILE A 4 52.06 52.96 -22.51
C ILE A 4 51.79 51.53 -21.96
N ARG A 5 52.79 50.92 -21.32
CA ARG A 5 52.79 49.53 -20.85
C ARG A 5 52.27 49.37 -19.43
N GLY A 6 51.79 50.45 -18.82
CA GLY A 6 51.18 50.47 -17.48
C GLY A 6 49.66 50.55 -17.48
N LEU A 7 48.98 50.69 -18.63
CA LEU A 7 47.51 50.81 -18.73
C LEU A 7 46.81 49.53 -19.24
N LEU A 8 47.54 48.42 -19.38
CA LEU A 8 46.98 47.12 -19.73
C LEU A 8 47.18 46.08 -18.60
N THR A 9 47.63 46.53 -17.43
CA THR A 9 47.79 45.70 -16.22
C THR A 9 46.74 46.10 -15.18
N ASP A 10 45.51 46.27 -15.63
CA ASP A 10 44.32 46.18 -14.78
C ASP A 10 43.45 45.05 -15.34
N ASP A 11 44.09 43.93 -15.68
CA ASP A 11 43.44 42.63 -15.58
C ASP A 11 43.38 42.31 -14.08
N ASP A 12 42.56 43.07 -13.36
CA ASP A 12 41.96 42.64 -12.09
C ASP A 12 41.19 41.38 -12.45
N ALA A 13 41.93 40.28 -12.53
CA ALA A 13 41.47 38.96 -12.88
C ALA A 13 40.35 38.65 -11.90
N VAL A 14 39.13 38.86 -12.39
CA VAL A 14 37.93 38.75 -11.59
C VAL A 14 37.94 37.37 -10.98
N SER A 15 37.88 37.39 -9.65
CA SER A 15 38.64 36.52 -8.77
C SER A 15 38.54 35.00 -9.05
N PRO A 16 39.63 34.24 -8.85
CA PRO A 16 39.60 32.79 -8.69
C PRO A 16 38.48 32.29 -7.75
N VAL A 17 38.07 33.16 -6.81
CA VAL A 17 37.04 32.93 -5.82
C VAL A 17 35.62 32.96 -6.40
N ILE A 18 35.31 33.83 -7.37
CA ILE A 18 33.98 33.90 -7.99
C ILE A 18 33.70 32.63 -8.80
N GLY A 19 34.71 32.08 -9.48
CA GLY A 19 34.59 30.80 -10.18
C GLY A 19 34.27 29.63 -9.23
N VAL A 20 34.92 29.61 -8.06
CA VAL A 20 34.66 28.60 -7.03
C VAL A 20 33.26 28.74 -6.45
N ILE A 21 32.82 29.96 -6.14
CA ILE A 21 31.47 30.21 -5.61
C ILE A 21 30.41 29.75 -6.62
N LEU A 22 30.58 30.06 -7.91
CA LEU A 22 29.64 29.63 -8.94
C LEU A 22 29.61 28.12 -9.14
N MET A 23 30.78 27.47 -9.14
CA MET A 23 30.88 26.01 -9.25
C MET A 23 30.19 25.30 -8.08
N VAL A 24 30.43 25.79 -6.86
CA VAL A 24 29.81 25.25 -5.65
C VAL A 24 28.30 25.53 -5.63
N ALA A 25 27.85 26.71 -6.07
CA ALA A 25 26.44 27.03 -6.09
C ALA A 25 25.63 26.08 -6.99
N VAL A 26 26.14 25.81 -8.20
CA VAL A 26 25.45 24.91 -9.15
C VAL A 26 25.44 23.48 -8.63
N THR A 27 26.55 22.97 -8.08
CA THR A 27 26.60 21.60 -7.56
C THR A 27 25.70 21.42 -6.34
N VAL A 28 25.59 22.42 -5.46
CA VAL A 28 24.68 22.38 -4.31
C VAL A 28 23.22 22.30 -4.78
N VAL A 29 22.82 23.12 -5.76
CA VAL A 29 21.45 23.09 -6.31
C VAL A 29 21.16 21.75 -6.98
N LEU A 30 22.07 21.26 -7.84
CA LEU A 30 21.90 19.97 -8.50
C LEU A 30 21.83 18.81 -7.50
N SER A 31 22.71 18.81 -6.49
CA SER A 31 22.72 17.80 -5.45
C SER A 31 21.44 17.81 -4.61
N ALA A 32 20.93 19.00 -4.27
CA ALA A 32 19.67 19.13 -3.52
C ALA A 32 18.48 18.64 -4.35
N ALA A 33 18.42 18.99 -5.63
CA ALA A 33 17.35 18.55 -6.53
C ALA A 33 17.35 17.03 -6.70
N ILE A 34 18.50 16.42 -7.03
CA ILE A 34 18.61 14.96 -7.18
C ILE A 34 18.33 14.25 -5.85
N GLY A 35 18.81 14.79 -4.73
CA GLY A 35 18.52 14.26 -3.40
C GLY A 35 17.02 14.24 -3.10
N ALA A 36 16.29 15.31 -3.44
CA ALA A 36 14.84 15.35 -3.31
C ALA A 36 14.13 14.33 -4.23
N PHE A 37 14.56 14.18 -5.48
CA PHE A 37 14.01 13.17 -6.39
C PHE A 37 14.26 11.73 -5.92
N VAL A 38 15.43 11.44 -5.36
CA VAL A 38 15.74 10.10 -4.84
C VAL A 38 14.91 9.78 -3.60
N LEU A 39 14.70 10.76 -2.72
CA LEU A 39 13.81 10.60 -1.55
C LEU A 39 12.36 10.39 -1.97
N ASP A 40 11.89 11.12 -2.98
CA ASP A 40 10.52 10.98 -3.51
C ASP A 40 10.30 9.59 -4.15
N ILE A 41 11.28 9.06 -4.89
CA ILE A 41 11.24 7.68 -5.41
C ILE A 41 11.34 6.65 -4.27
N GLY A 42 12.14 6.93 -3.23
CA GLY A 42 12.25 6.07 -2.05
C GLY A 42 10.90 5.85 -1.38
N ASN A 43 10.11 6.92 -1.21
CA ASN A 43 8.76 6.83 -0.66
C ASN A 43 7.77 6.15 -1.63
N ALA A 44 7.94 6.32 -2.95
CA ALA A 44 7.07 5.68 -3.92
C ALA A 44 7.27 4.14 -4.02
N VAL A 45 8.46 3.63 -3.68
CA VAL A 45 8.79 2.20 -3.76
C VAL A 45 8.39 1.43 -2.49
N THR A 46 8.31 2.09 -1.33
CA THR A 46 7.94 1.43 -0.06
C THR A 46 6.45 1.20 0.14
N GLU A 47 5.59 1.79 -0.70
CA GLU A 47 4.13 1.83 -0.49
C GLU A 47 3.37 1.30 -1.72
N GLN A 48 3.80 0.18 -2.29
CA GLN A 48 3.04 -0.51 -3.32
C GLN A 48 1.94 -1.37 -2.68
N GLN A 49 0.69 -1.16 -3.11
CA GLN A 49 -0.41 -2.05 -2.78
C GLN A 49 -0.09 -3.48 -3.25
N PRO A 50 -0.33 -4.51 -2.42
CA PRO A 50 -0.10 -5.89 -2.83
C PRO A 50 -1.09 -6.31 -3.94
N ASN A 51 -0.59 -7.07 -4.91
CA ASN A 51 -1.40 -7.69 -5.95
C ASN A 51 -1.64 -9.17 -5.62
N ALA A 52 -2.76 -9.45 -4.95
CA ALA A 52 -3.20 -10.81 -4.64
C ALA A 52 -4.49 -11.16 -5.40
N VAL A 53 -4.63 -12.44 -5.75
CA VAL A 53 -5.82 -13.00 -6.38
C VAL A 53 -6.62 -13.72 -5.30
N ILE A 54 -7.75 -13.13 -4.94
CA ILE A 54 -8.67 -13.69 -3.95
C ILE A 54 -9.93 -14.18 -4.65
N GLU A 55 -10.32 -15.40 -4.33
CA GLU A 55 -11.57 -16.01 -4.76
C GLU A 55 -12.56 -16.00 -3.60
N PHE A 56 -13.81 -15.67 -3.88
CA PHE A 56 -14.91 -15.70 -2.92
C PHE A 56 -15.81 -16.90 -3.23
N GLU A 57 -16.14 -17.66 -2.20
CA GLU A 57 -17.05 -18.79 -2.26
C GLU A 57 -18.10 -18.64 -1.16
N PHE A 58 -19.37 -18.60 -1.54
CA PHE A 58 -20.48 -18.53 -0.60
C PHE A 58 -20.94 -19.95 -0.26
N ASP A 59 -20.95 -20.25 1.04
CA ASP A 59 -21.44 -21.51 1.57
C ASP A 59 -22.71 -21.23 2.36
N ILE A 60 -23.85 -21.28 1.67
CA ILE A 60 -25.17 -20.95 2.23
C ILE A 60 -25.93 -22.25 2.52
N ALA A 61 -26.27 -22.47 3.78
CA ALA A 61 -27.02 -23.63 4.20
C ALA A 61 -28.44 -23.60 3.61
N SER A 62 -28.86 -24.71 2.99
CA SER A 62 -30.20 -24.86 2.41
C SER A 62 -31.28 -24.79 3.50
N GLY A 63 -31.79 -23.59 3.78
CA GLY A 63 -32.81 -23.35 4.80
C GLY A 63 -32.60 -22.12 5.68
N GLY A 64 -31.52 -21.33 5.50
CA GLY A 64 -31.22 -20.15 6.31
C GLY A 64 -30.80 -20.53 7.73
N GLY A 65 -29.85 -21.46 7.83
CA GLY A 65 -29.28 -21.92 9.10
C GLY A 65 -28.22 -20.97 9.64
N THR A 66 -27.70 -21.26 10.83
CA THR A 66 -26.64 -20.47 11.51
C THR A 66 -25.25 -20.63 10.88
N ASP A 67 -25.12 -21.44 9.83
CA ASP A 67 -23.84 -21.86 9.25
C ASP A 67 -23.53 -21.12 7.93
N ASP A 68 -24.34 -20.13 7.57
CA ASP A 68 -24.14 -19.32 6.36
C ASP A 68 -22.80 -18.57 6.45
N ALA A 69 -21.97 -18.75 5.43
CA ALA A 69 -20.60 -18.27 5.44
C ALA A 69 -20.13 -17.76 4.08
N VAL A 70 -19.11 -16.91 4.12
CA VAL A 70 -18.29 -16.58 2.95
C VAL A 70 -16.85 -17.02 3.21
N ILE A 71 -16.29 -17.72 2.24
CA ILE A 71 -14.91 -18.18 2.24
C ILE A 71 -14.11 -17.32 1.27
N LEU A 72 -13.03 -16.72 1.76
CA LEU A 72 -12.04 -16.01 0.97
C LEU A 72 -10.81 -16.91 0.83
N ARG A 73 -10.45 -17.27 -0.39
CA ARG A 73 -9.27 -18.10 -0.69
C ARG A 73 -8.20 -17.30 -1.42
N HIS A 74 -6.97 -17.34 -0.91
CA HIS A 74 -5.84 -16.71 -1.57
C HIS A 74 -5.26 -17.63 -2.65
N ASN A 75 -5.58 -17.38 -3.92
CA ASN A 75 -5.17 -18.21 -5.05
C ASN A 75 -3.78 -17.86 -5.61
N GLY A 76 -3.11 -16.84 -5.08
CA GLY A 76 -1.73 -16.47 -5.39
C GLY A 76 -1.53 -14.97 -5.60
N GLY A 77 -0.29 -14.57 -5.86
CA GLY A 77 0.13 -13.17 -5.89
C GLY A 77 1.04 -12.85 -4.72
N ASP A 78 1.01 -11.58 -4.28
CA ASP A 78 1.80 -11.10 -3.16
C ASP A 78 1.25 -11.63 -1.81
N GLU A 79 2.14 -11.84 -0.85
CA GLU A 79 1.74 -12.14 0.54
C GLU A 79 1.06 -10.93 1.16
N LEU A 80 -0.02 -11.16 1.91
CA LEU A 80 -0.78 -10.10 2.57
C LEU A 80 -0.54 -10.12 4.08
N ALA A 81 -0.16 -8.97 4.63
CA ALA A 81 -0.06 -8.80 6.07
C ALA A 81 -1.47 -8.57 6.67
N THR A 82 -1.87 -9.44 7.60
CA THR A 82 -3.22 -9.45 8.21
C THR A 82 -3.56 -8.14 8.89
N SER A 83 -2.57 -7.45 9.45
CA SER A 83 -2.72 -6.13 10.08
C SER A 83 -3.08 -4.98 9.15
N THR A 84 -2.91 -5.18 7.84
CA THR A 84 -3.26 -4.21 6.81
C THR A 84 -4.55 -4.56 6.09
N LEU A 85 -5.21 -5.66 6.48
CA LEU A 85 -6.37 -6.19 5.79
C LEU A 85 -7.65 -5.97 6.61
N ARG A 86 -8.73 -5.67 5.89
CA ARG A 86 -10.09 -5.61 6.41
C ARG A 86 -11.03 -6.28 5.44
N VAL A 87 -11.90 -7.15 5.94
CA VAL A 87 -13.01 -7.74 5.20
C VAL A 87 -14.31 -7.05 5.60
N THR A 88 -15.09 -6.64 4.62
CA THR A 88 -16.43 -6.12 4.83
C THR A 88 -17.46 -6.99 4.13
N VAL A 89 -18.61 -7.17 4.77
CA VAL A 89 -19.78 -7.89 4.26
C VAL A 89 -20.96 -6.94 4.35
N ASP A 90 -21.58 -6.61 3.22
CA ASP A 90 -22.68 -5.65 3.11
C ASP A 90 -22.41 -4.29 3.79
N GLY A 91 -21.14 -3.87 3.74
CA GLY A 91 -20.66 -2.62 4.34
C GLY A 91 -20.39 -2.69 5.85
N ALA A 92 -20.71 -3.80 6.52
CA ALA A 92 -20.28 -4.06 7.89
C ALA A 92 -18.86 -4.64 7.91
N ILE A 93 -18.06 -4.24 8.89
CA ILE A 93 -16.72 -4.83 9.07
C ILE A 93 -16.93 -6.20 9.72
N ALA A 94 -16.51 -7.25 9.02
CA ALA A 94 -16.63 -8.62 9.49
C ALA A 94 -15.32 -9.16 10.08
N TRP A 95 -14.20 -8.68 9.56
CA TRP A 95 -12.87 -9.11 9.98
C TRP A 95 -11.85 -8.00 9.73
N GLU A 96 -10.91 -7.81 10.64
CA GLU A 96 -9.84 -6.82 10.54
C GLU A 96 -8.66 -7.23 11.44
N ASP A 97 -7.44 -6.93 11.02
CA ASP A 97 -6.23 -7.09 11.84
C ASP A 97 -6.08 -8.50 12.44
N GLY A 98 -6.34 -9.53 11.64
CA GLY A 98 -6.19 -10.92 12.09
C GLY A 98 -7.36 -11.48 12.91
N SER A 99 -8.49 -10.77 13.02
CA SER A 99 -9.61 -11.21 13.86
C SER A 99 -10.99 -10.84 13.34
N SER A 100 -11.99 -11.67 13.65
CA SER A 100 -13.40 -11.36 13.38
C SER A 100 -13.93 -10.29 14.34
N VAL A 101 -14.84 -9.44 13.84
CA VAL A 101 -15.44 -8.32 14.58
C VAL A 101 -16.93 -8.21 14.22
N GLY A 102 -17.66 -7.27 14.84
CA GLY A 102 -18.99 -6.89 14.37
C GLY A 102 -20.09 -7.95 14.51
N GLY A 103 -19.88 -9.00 15.30
CA GLY A 103 -20.84 -10.11 15.44
C GLY A 103 -20.60 -11.26 14.47
N PHE A 104 -19.57 -11.16 13.63
CA PHE A 104 -19.08 -12.24 12.79
C PHE A 104 -18.12 -13.13 13.57
N THR A 105 -17.97 -14.37 13.12
CA THR A 105 -17.01 -15.34 13.64
C THR A 105 -16.17 -15.91 12.51
N THR A 106 -15.01 -16.48 12.84
CA THR A 106 -14.19 -17.23 11.89
C THR A 106 -14.36 -18.73 12.08
N GLY A 107 -14.34 -19.47 10.96
CA GLY A 107 -14.34 -20.92 11.00
C GLY A 107 -13.09 -21.48 11.70
N ALA A 108 -13.24 -22.58 12.44
CA ALA A 108 -12.13 -23.17 13.19
C ALA A 108 -11.01 -23.65 12.25
N GLY A 109 -9.83 -23.01 12.34
CA GLY A 109 -8.65 -23.36 11.55
C GLY A 109 -8.60 -22.73 10.15
N THR A 110 -9.57 -21.88 9.82
CA THR A 110 -9.66 -21.12 8.56
C THR A 110 -9.63 -19.63 8.86
N ASP A 111 -8.68 -19.21 9.70
CA ASP A 111 -8.48 -17.80 10.05
C ASP A 111 -7.07 -17.37 9.65
N TRP A 112 -6.99 -16.17 9.08
CA TRP A 112 -5.74 -15.56 8.66
C TRP A 112 -5.06 -14.90 9.86
N ASN A 113 -4.32 -15.67 10.66
CA ASN A 113 -3.73 -15.15 11.90
C ASN A 113 -2.46 -14.30 11.66
N ASP A 114 -1.47 -14.84 10.95
CA ASP A 114 -0.12 -14.25 10.84
C ASP A 114 0.38 -14.33 9.40
N GLY A 115 -0.18 -13.45 8.56
CA GLY A 115 0.09 -13.41 7.13
C GLY A 115 -0.82 -14.33 6.31
N VAL A 116 -1.00 -13.96 5.04
CA VAL A 116 -1.83 -14.69 4.08
C VAL A 116 -0.98 -15.04 2.87
N THR A 117 -0.81 -16.33 2.66
CA THR A 117 -0.04 -16.93 1.57
C THR A 117 -0.94 -17.75 0.64
N SER A 118 -0.41 -18.16 -0.50
CA SER A 118 -1.20 -18.89 -1.50
C SER A 118 -1.68 -20.22 -0.92
N GLY A 119 -2.99 -20.46 -1.01
CA GLY A 119 -3.67 -21.63 -0.46
C GLY A 119 -4.35 -21.37 0.88
N ASP A 120 -4.11 -20.23 1.52
CA ASP A 120 -4.76 -19.90 2.78
C ASP A 120 -6.22 -19.48 2.56
N GLU A 121 -7.08 -19.89 3.50
CA GLU A 121 -8.52 -19.65 3.47
C GLU A 121 -8.98 -18.94 4.73
N LEU A 122 -9.84 -17.92 4.55
CA LEU A 122 -10.54 -17.22 5.61
C LEU A 122 -12.03 -17.50 5.47
N ARG A 123 -12.61 -18.19 6.45
CA ARG A 123 -14.06 -18.42 6.52
C ARG A 123 -14.68 -17.44 7.49
N ILE A 124 -15.57 -16.59 6.99
CA ILE A 124 -16.36 -15.65 7.79
C ILE A 124 -17.79 -16.20 7.90
N GLU A 125 -18.25 -16.33 9.13
CA GLU A 125 -19.56 -16.85 9.50
C GLU A 125 -20.34 -15.78 10.27
N GLU A 126 -21.68 -15.88 10.23
CA GLU A 126 -22.55 -15.03 11.05
C GLU A 126 -23.73 -15.85 11.60
N ASP A 127 -23.87 -15.86 12.93
CA ASP A 127 -24.88 -16.63 13.66
C ASP A 127 -26.34 -16.19 13.36
N THR A 128 -26.52 -15.06 12.69
CA THR A 128 -27.86 -14.51 12.35
C THR A 128 -28.27 -14.76 10.88
N ALA A 129 -27.48 -15.52 10.09
CA ALA A 129 -27.80 -15.88 8.71
C ALA A 129 -28.07 -14.68 7.78
N ASN A 130 -27.37 -13.56 7.96
CA ASN A 130 -27.53 -12.42 7.05
C ASN A 130 -26.62 -12.51 5.82
N ILE A 131 -25.57 -13.34 5.85
CA ILE A 131 -24.73 -13.64 4.70
C ILE A 131 -25.57 -14.41 3.66
N LYS A 132 -25.64 -13.88 2.44
CA LYS A 132 -26.37 -14.48 1.32
C LYS A 132 -25.47 -14.53 0.09
N GLU A 133 -25.86 -15.33 -0.91
CA GLU A 133 -25.17 -15.33 -2.21
C GLU A 133 -25.17 -13.95 -2.88
N SER A 134 -26.14 -13.08 -2.56
CA SER A 134 -26.22 -11.68 -3.03
C SER A 134 -25.50 -10.67 -2.13
N SER A 135 -24.77 -11.12 -1.11
CA SER A 135 -24.05 -10.21 -0.21
C SER A 135 -22.82 -9.66 -0.92
N SER A 136 -22.60 -8.36 -0.76
CA SER A 136 -21.39 -7.71 -1.24
C SER A 136 -20.25 -7.96 -0.25
N VAL A 137 -19.17 -8.57 -0.71
CA VAL A 137 -17.99 -8.85 0.14
C VAL A 137 -16.77 -8.19 -0.46
N GLN A 138 -16.04 -7.42 0.34
CA GLN A 138 -14.86 -6.70 -0.10
C GLN A 138 -13.69 -7.01 0.82
N LEU A 139 -12.55 -7.39 0.23
CA LEU A 139 -11.25 -7.37 0.88
C LEU A 139 -10.57 -6.03 0.58
N VAL A 140 -10.33 -5.27 1.64
CA VAL A 140 -9.72 -3.95 1.60
C VAL A 140 -8.35 -4.02 2.24
N TRP A 141 -7.35 -3.52 1.53
CA TRP A 141 -6.04 -3.22 2.10
C TRP A 141 -6.00 -1.77 2.57
N GLN A 142 -5.48 -1.55 3.76
CA GLN A 142 -5.33 -0.23 4.36
C GLN A 142 -4.01 -0.13 5.11
N GLU A 143 -3.20 0.88 4.76
CA GLU A 143 -1.98 1.23 5.47
C GLU A 143 -1.92 2.75 5.67
N GLY A 144 -1.87 3.17 6.93
CA GLY A 144 -1.85 4.60 7.30
C GLY A 144 -3.09 5.36 6.82
N GLN A 145 -2.94 6.20 5.78
CA GLN A 145 -4.02 6.99 5.18
C GLN A 145 -4.43 6.49 3.78
N ARG A 146 -3.85 5.39 3.32
CA ARG A 146 -4.12 4.80 2.01
C ARG A 146 -5.01 3.58 2.19
N SER A 147 -6.01 3.43 1.33
CA SER A 147 -6.87 2.25 1.29
C SER A 147 -7.18 1.88 -0.16
N SER A 148 -7.30 0.60 -0.45
CA SER A 148 -7.67 0.09 -1.76
C SER A 148 -8.38 -1.25 -1.64
N ILE A 149 -9.30 -1.51 -2.57
CA ILE A 149 -9.99 -2.81 -2.64
C ILE A 149 -9.09 -3.76 -3.43
N ILE A 150 -8.66 -4.85 -2.79
CA ILE A 150 -7.88 -5.92 -3.46
C ILE A 150 -8.83 -6.78 -4.28
N ALA A 151 -9.93 -7.19 -3.67
CA ALA A 151 -10.91 -8.07 -4.27
C ALA A 151 -12.30 -7.73 -3.76
N SER A 152 -13.30 -7.84 -4.62
CA SER A 152 -14.69 -7.65 -4.26
C SER A 152 -15.59 -8.58 -5.04
N THR A 153 -16.64 -9.06 -4.41
CA THR A 153 -17.78 -9.69 -5.06
C THR A 153 -18.99 -8.79 -4.90
N ASP A 154 -19.73 -8.64 -5.99
CA ASP A 154 -20.99 -7.91 -6.08
C ASP A 154 -21.90 -8.82 -6.94
N SER A 155 -22.99 -9.30 -6.36
CA SER A 155 -23.88 -10.29 -6.96
C SER A 155 -25.28 -9.74 -7.24
#